data_AF-A0A8J8EWU5-F1
#
_entry.id   AF-A0A8J8EWU5-F1
#
_cell.length_a   1.000
_cell.length_b   1.000
_cell.length_c   1.000
_cell.angle_alpha   90.00
_cell.angle_beta   90.00
_cell.angle_gamma   90.00
#
_symmetry.space_group_name_H-M   'P 1'
#
loop_
_entity.id
_entity.type
_entity.pdbx_description
1 polymer ?
#
loop_
_entity_poly.entity_id
_entity_poly.type
_entity_poly.pdbx_seq_one_letter_code
_entity_poly.pdbx_strand_id
1 'polypeptide(L)'
;SAIMGSMPEDRDFSIDVIKFKPVRILVKDTYYRGSLMIFRYRGSLMIFRYRGSLEIARFGYENGFGEKTRYGFGMVKVIDEE
;
A
#
# COMPACT_ATOMS: atom_id res chain seq x y z
N SER A 1 7.85 1.07 -13.75
CA SER A 1 7.06 1.80 -14.76
C SER A 1 6.09 2.70 -14.02
N ALA A 2 6.03 4.00 -14.36
CA ALA A 2 4.98 4.87 -13.85
C ALA A 2 3.64 4.32 -14.34
N ILE A 3 2.76 3.90 -13.41
CA ILE A 3 1.52 3.18 -13.77
C ILE A 3 0.57 4.09 -14.57
N MET A 4 0.52 5.38 -14.24
CA MET A 4 -0.30 6.40 -14.93
C MET A 4 0.46 7.22 -15.99
N GLY A 5 1.78 7.06 -16.12
CA GLY A 5 2.59 7.76 -17.11
C GLY A 5 2.86 9.26 -16.85
N SER A 6 2.03 9.94 -16.06
CA SER A 6 2.21 11.35 -15.63
C SER A 6 2.05 11.50 -14.11
N MET A 7 2.47 12.66 -13.59
CA MET A 7 2.22 13.03 -12.19
C MET A 7 0.78 13.55 -12.03
N PRO A 8 0.12 13.27 -10.89
CA PRO A 8 -1.20 13.81 -10.61
C PRO A 8 -1.17 15.35 -10.51
N GLU A 9 -2.31 15.97 -10.82
CA GLU A 9 -2.49 17.43 -10.75
C GLU A 9 -2.45 17.92 -9.30
N ASP A 10 -3.22 17.26 -8.43
CA ASP A 10 -3.19 17.48 -6.99
C ASP A 10 -2.29 16.45 -6.31
N ARG A 11 -1.31 16.94 -5.55
CA ARG A 11 -0.28 16.14 -4.88
C ARG A 11 -0.39 16.20 -3.36
N ASP A 12 -1.25 17.06 -2.84
CA ASP A 12 -1.36 17.28 -1.42
C ASP A 12 -2.38 16.30 -0.84
N PHE A 13 -1.92 15.51 0.13
CA PHE A 13 -2.79 14.61 0.88
C PHE A 13 -2.28 14.43 2.30
N SER A 14 -3.19 14.14 3.21
CA SER A 14 -2.91 13.81 4.60
C SER A 14 -3.60 12.52 5.01
N ILE A 15 -2.92 11.74 5.84
CA ILE A 15 -3.43 10.47 6.38
C ILE A 15 -3.46 10.58 7.90
N ASP A 16 -4.66 10.47 8.46
CA ASP A 16 -4.88 10.43 9.90
C ASP A 16 -5.07 8.96 10.32
N VAL A 17 -4.10 8.39 11.03
CA VAL A 17 -4.12 6.98 11.45
C VAL A 17 -5.03 6.82 12.67
N ILE A 18 -6.09 6.02 12.54
CA ILE A 18 -7.03 5.73 13.65
C ILE A 18 -6.56 4.49 14.42
N LYS A 19 -6.22 3.42 13.70
CA LYS A 19 -5.83 2.14 14.31
C LYS A 19 -4.69 1.53 13.54
N PHE A 20 -3.72 0.99 14.27
CA PHE A 20 -2.52 0.39 13.71
C PHE A 20 -2.19 -0.93 14.41
N LYS A 21 -2.00 -1.98 13.62
CA LYS A 21 -1.45 -3.26 14.09
C LYS A 21 -0.31 -3.69 13.18
N PRO A 22 0.94 -3.79 13.69
CA PRO A 22 2.05 -4.28 12.89
C PRO A 22 1.89 -5.79 12.64
N VAL A 23 2.12 -6.22 11.40
CA VAL A 23 2.03 -7.62 10.97
C VAL A 23 3.29 -7.98 10.20
N ARG A 24 3.73 -9.23 10.32
CA ARG A 24 4.90 -9.73 9.61
C ARG A 24 4.51 -10.97 8.82
N ILE A 25 4.68 -10.89 7.50
CA ILE A 25 4.23 -11.92 6.58
C ILE A 25 5.43 -12.43 5.78
N LEU A 26 5.51 -13.75 5.63
CA LEU A 26 6.46 -14.41 4.75
C LEU A 26 5.83 -14.50 3.36
N VAL A 27 6.47 -13.92 2.34
CA VAL A 27 6.06 -14.07 0.94
C VAL A 27 7.16 -14.79 0.17
N LYS A 28 6.78 -15.86 -0.52
CA LYS A 28 7.66 -16.92 -1.02
C LYS A 28 8.12 -16.68 -2.47
N ASP A 29 9.25 -17.32 -2.80
CA ASP A 29 9.76 -17.70 -4.12
C ASP A 29 10.26 -16.59 -5.06
N THR A 30 11.44 -16.03 -4.81
CA THR A 30 12.29 -15.52 -5.91
C THR A 30 13.73 -15.96 -5.71
N TYR A 31 14.14 -16.99 -6.46
CA TYR A 31 15.51 -17.45 -6.55
C TYR A 31 16.26 -16.59 -7.57
N TYR A 32 17.13 -15.71 -7.11
CA TYR A 32 18.28 -15.27 -7.90
C TYR A 32 19.43 -16.22 -7.57
N ARG A 33 20.21 -16.68 -8.56
CA ARG A 33 21.28 -17.65 -8.35
C ARG A 33 22.23 -17.14 -7.25
N GLY A 34 22.16 -17.75 -6.07
CA GLY A 34 22.92 -17.37 -4.89
C GLY A 34 22.03 -16.98 -3.70
N SER A 35 21.89 -17.92 -2.76
CA SER A 35 21.42 -17.74 -1.37
C SER A 35 19.89 -17.64 -1.17
N LEU A 36 19.39 -18.57 -0.36
CA LEU A 36 18.03 -18.62 0.18
C LEU A 36 17.72 -17.33 0.97
N MET A 37 17.07 -16.35 0.33
CA MET A 37 16.80 -15.05 0.94
C MET A 37 15.35 -15.01 1.44
N ILE A 38 15.16 -15.14 2.75
CA ILE A 38 13.86 -14.97 3.42
C ILE A 38 13.52 -13.47 3.40
N PHE A 39 12.65 -13.03 2.49
CA PHE A 39 12.16 -11.64 2.49
C PHE A 39 11.14 -11.44 3.61
N ARG A 40 11.59 -10.85 4.72
CA ARG A 40 10.77 -10.53 5.88
C ARG A 40 10.03 -9.20 5.65
N TYR A 41 8.80 -9.26 5.16
CA TYR A 41 7.99 -8.05 4.97
C TYR A 41 7.35 -7.62 6.30
N ARG A 42 7.57 -6.35 6.67
CA ARG A 42 6.78 -5.68 7.70
C ARG A 42 5.60 -5.01 7.00
N GLY A 43 4.41 -5.54 7.23
CA GLY A 43 3.15 -4.92 6.82
C GLY A 43 2.42 -4.35 8.03
N SER A 44 1.31 -3.68 7.76
CA SER A 44 0.47 -3.10 8.80
C SER A 44 -0.99 -3.28 8.41
N LEU A 45 -1.80 -3.76 9.35
CA LEU A 45 -3.24 -3.62 9.23
C LEU A 45 -3.60 -2.26 9.82
N MET A 46 -4.11 -1.36 9.00
CA MET A 46 -4.33 0.03 9.35
C MET A 46 -5.73 0.50 8.99
N ILE A 47 -6.34 1.27 9.88
CA ILE A 47 -7.54 2.08 9.60
C ILE A 47 -7.09 3.53 9.63
N PHE A 48 -7.41 4.28 8.59
CA PHE A 48 -7.01 5.67 8.46
C PHE A 48 -8.08 6.49 7.74
N ARG A 49 -8.12 7.79 8.02
CA ARG A 49 -8.88 8.76 7.23
C ARG A 49 -7.94 9.42 6.24
N TYR A 50 -8.38 9.48 4.98
CA TYR A 50 -7.65 10.12 3.90
C TYR A 50 -8.29 11.48 3.58
N ARG A 51 -7.48 12.52 3.40
CA ARG A 51 -7.92 13.85 2.96
C ARG A 51 -6.95 14.39 1.92
N GLY A 52 -7.46 15.12 0.93
CA GLY A 52 -6.68 15.72 -0.15
C GLY A 52 -6.95 15.05 -1.49
N SER A 53 -5.91 14.96 -2.33
CA SER A 53 -5.99 14.56 -3.74
C SER A 53 -6.85 13.32 -4.00
N LEU A 54 -7.92 13.50 -4.78
CA LEU A 54 -8.80 12.42 -5.20
C LEU A 54 -8.11 11.46 -6.18
N GLU A 55 -7.22 11.96 -7.03
CA GLU A 55 -6.47 11.14 -8.00
C GLU A 55 -5.58 10.13 -7.28
N ILE A 56 -4.86 10.57 -6.25
CA ILE A 56 -4.01 9.72 -5.42
C ILE A 56 -4.86 8.74 -4.60
N ALA A 57 -6.00 9.19 -4.07
CA ALA A 57 -6.93 8.33 -3.33
C ALA A 57 -7.42 7.17 -4.20
N ARG A 58 -7.90 7.50 -5.41
CA ARG A 58 -8.41 6.52 -6.38
C ARG A 58 -7.30 5.59 -6.84
N PHE A 59 -6.13 6.12 -7.13
CA PHE A 59 -4.97 5.33 -7.52
C PHE A 59 -4.60 4.30 -6.44
N GLY A 60 -4.52 4.72 -5.18
CA GLY A 60 -4.21 3.84 -4.06
C GLY A 60 -5.32 2.83 -3.75
N TYR A 61 -6.59 3.17 -4.01
CA TYR A 61 -7.70 2.23 -3.88
C TYR A 61 -7.63 1.12 -4.95
N GLU A 62 -7.38 1.48 -6.20
CA GLU A 62 -7.33 0.54 -7.32
C GLU A 62 -6.03 -0.30 -7.35
N ASN A 63 -4.89 0.30 -7.00
CA ASN A 63 -3.57 -0.33 -7.16
C ASN A 63 -2.91 -0.72 -5.83
N GLY A 64 -3.50 -0.35 -4.70
CA GLY A 64 -2.95 -0.50 -3.36
C GLY A 64 -2.05 0.67 -2.93
N PHE A 65 -2.08 1.00 -1.64
CA PHE A 65 -1.22 2.02 -1.03
C PHE A 65 0.14 1.45 -0.61
N GLY A 66 1.19 2.24 -0.79
CA GLY A 66 2.55 1.89 -0.40
C GLY A 66 3.25 1.02 -1.45
N GLU A 67 4.12 0.12 -0.99
CA GLU A 67 4.99 -0.67 -1.86
C GLU A 67 4.52 -2.12 -1.99
N LYS A 68 5.08 -2.81 -3.00
CA LYS A 68 4.97 -4.28 -3.13
C LYS A 68 3.53 -4.76 -3.27
N THR A 69 2.67 -3.90 -3.81
CA THR A 69 1.25 -4.19 -4.07
C THR A 69 1.05 -5.39 -4.98
N ARG A 70 1.99 -5.63 -5.92
CA ARG A 70 2.06 -6.85 -6.75
C ARG A 70 2.09 -8.17 -5.96
N TYR A 71 2.49 -8.15 -4.69
CA TYR A 71 2.53 -9.30 -3.80
C TYR A 71 1.30 -9.36 -2.86
N GLY A 72 0.27 -8.56 -3.11
CA GLY A 72 -0.97 -8.53 -2.33
C GLY A 72 -0.95 -7.59 -1.12
N PHE A 73 0.03 -6.68 -1.02
CA PHE A 73 0.08 -5.67 0.05
C PHE A 73 -0.63 -4.38 -0.35
N GLY A 74 -1.02 -3.58 0.66
CA GLY A 74 -1.51 -2.22 0.44
C GLY A 74 -2.94 -2.10 -0.08
N MET A 75 -3.63 -3.21 -0.37
CA MET A 75 -5.04 -3.20 -0.75
C MET A 75 -5.89 -2.69 0.43
N VAL A 76 -6.79 -1.76 0.13
CA VAL A 76 -7.66 -1.12 1.12
C VAL A 76 -9.12 -1.32 0.75
N LYS A 77 -10.00 -1.11 1.71
CA LYS A 77 -11.45 -1.07 1.51
C LYS A 77 -12.00 0.16 2.22
N VAL A 78 -12.99 0.82 1.61
CA VAL A 78 -13.75 1.86 2.28
C VAL A 78 -14.57 1.22 3.40
N ILE A 79 -14.53 1.83 4.57
CA ILE A 79 -15.37 1.47 5.70
C ILE A 79 -16.32 2.64 5.95
N ASP A 80 -17.58 2.34 6.19
CA ASP A 80 -18.52 3.33 6.70
C ASP A 80 -18.31 3.42 8.23
N GLU A 81 -18.28 4.64 8.76
CA GLU A 81 -18.41 4.86 10.20
C GLU A 81 -19.90 4.74 10.52
N GLU A 82 -20.31 3.67 11.22
CA GLU A 82 -21.59 3.65 11.96
C GLU A 82 -21.53 4.62 13.15
#